data_AF-A0A672RFA2-F1
#
_entry.id   AF-A0A672RFA2-F1
#
_cell.length_a   1.000
_cell.length_b   1.000
_cell.length_c   1.000
_cell.angle_alpha   90.00
_cell.angle_beta   90.00
_cell.angle_gamma   90.00
#
_symmetry.space_group_name_H-M   'P 1'
#
loop_
_entity.id
_entity.type
_entity.pdbx_description
1 polymer ?
#
loop_
_entity_poly.entity_id
_entity_poly.type
_entity_poly.pdbx_seq_one_letter_code
_entity_poly.pdbx_strand_id
1 'polypeptide(L)'
;MSTIIIFIFFCTLQKRHVGGGASLLTSRRRFQSTGCCTSVFTVLSTTTNRATVHGAIAAIHTAVNQAVVFEVVVQCARCPRGSMMASSYNAKDEDHHPGSVGSGGPGAVKSKKPDNTAFKQQRLPAWQPILTAGTVLPAFFMIGLIFIPIGIGLLVTSNNIKEFEIDYTGVDMSSPCFICSQNYSWNGTSACTCSVPFTLDQPFESNVFMYYGLSNFYQNHRRYVKSRDDSQLNGDKSSLLNPSKECEPYRTSDKKPIAPCGAIANSLFNDTLELFYNHPNGSRITIHLVKTGIAWWTDKHVKFRNPAGNNNNLSIVFQDTSKPVNWHKPVYELDPSDPENNGFINEDFIVWMRTAALPTFRKLYRVIQKKKDNMTPTLPPGNYSLEVTYNYPVRSFDGRKRMILSTISWMGGKNPFLGIAYITVGSVCFFLGVVLLIIHHKYGNRNNNADIPN
;
A
#
# COMPACT_ATOMS: atom_id res chain seq x y z
N MET A 1 -16.54 32.44 -20.73
CA MET A 1 -15.75 32.51 -21.99
C MET A 1 -14.33 32.08 -21.68
N SER A 2 -13.93 30.88 -22.07
CA SER A 2 -12.52 30.49 -22.24
C SER A 2 -12.50 29.21 -23.06
N THR A 3 -12.05 29.38 -24.30
CA THR A 3 -11.91 28.38 -25.34
C THR A 3 -10.76 27.43 -24.99
N ILE A 4 -11.01 26.11 -24.93
CA ILE A 4 -9.96 25.11 -24.84
C ILE A 4 -9.88 24.38 -26.17
N ILE A 5 -8.75 24.60 -26.84
CA ILE A 5 -8.34 24.04 -28.12
C ILE A 5 -7.98 22.56 -27.89
N ILE A 6 -8.71 21.66 -28.54
CA ILE A 6 -8.42 20.23 -28.57
C ILE A 6 -7.49 19.97 -29.76
N PHE A 7 -6.23 19.64 -29.51
CA PHE A 7 -5.33 19.09 -30.52
C PHE A 7 -5.66 17.61 -30.71
N ILE A 8 -6.29 17.28 -31.84
CA ILE A 8 -6.44 15.91 -32.36
C ILE A 8 -5.31 15.71 -33.38
N PHE A 9 -4.36 14.82 -33.12
CA PHE A 9 -3.39 14.40 -34.14
C PHE A 9 -3.97 13.25 -34.96
N PHE A 10 -4.16 13.52 -36.26
CA PHE A 10 -4.38 12.55 -37.33
C PHE A 10 -3.11 11.68 -37.50
N CYS A 11 -3.28 10.37 -37.60
CA CYS A 11 -2.25 9.48 -38.14
C CYS A 11 -2.72 8.98 -39.52
N THR A 12 -2.32 9.70 -40.57
CA THR A 12 -2.50 9.30 -41.97
C THR A 12 -1.42 8.30 -42.39
N LEU A 13 -1.87 7.19 -42.96
CA LEU A 13 -1.09 6.29 -43.80
C LEU A 13 -0.40 7.07 -44.93
N GLN A 14 0.91 6.90 -45.11
CA GLN A 14 1.52 7.04 -46.43
C GLN A 14 2.74 6.12 -46.61
N LYS A 15 2.73 5.38 -47.72
CA LYS A 15 3.74 4.40 -48.16
C LYS A 15 4.47 4.98 -49.38
N ARG A 16 5.77 4.64 -49.50
CA ARG A 16 6.70 4.65 -50.67
C ARG A 16 7.74 5.78 -50.82
N HIS A 17 9.00 5.31 -50.73
CA HIS A 17 10.24 5.58 -51.51
C HIS A 17 10.68 7.02 -51.82
N VAL A 18 11.93 7.38 -51.44
CA VAL A 18 13.16 7.42 -52.28
C VAL A 18 14.36 7.68 -51.34
N GLY A 19 15.54 7.17 -51.73
CA GLY A 19 16.72 6.97 -50.88
C GLY A 19 17.57 8.19 -50.52
N GLY A 20 18.64 7.91 -49.77
CA GLY A 20 19.67 8.87 -49.37
C GLY A 20 20.37 8.39 -48.09
N GLY A 21 21.53 7.75 -48.24
CA GLY A 21 22.30 7.22 -47.12
C GLY A 21 23.06 8.29 -46.34
N ALA A 22 23.33 8.00 -45.06
CA ALA A 22 24.53 8.41 -44.34
C ALA A 22 24.62 7.68 -42.99
N SER A 23 25.53 6.70 -42.97
CA SER A 23 26.43 6.23 -41.91
C SER A 23 26.12 6.42 -40.42
N LEU A 24 26.01 5.26 -39.76
CA LEU A 24 26.26 4.98 -38.34
C LEU A 24 27.58 5.55 -37.81
N LEU A 25 27.59 5.92 -36.52
CA LEU A 25 28.66 5.56 -35.57
C LEU A 25 28.05 5.37 -34.17
N THR A 26 27.55 4.17 -33.88
CA THR A 26 27.19 3.74 -32.53
C THR A 26 28.33 2.89 -31.98
N SER A 27 29.00 3.39 -30.92
CA SER A 27 30.02 2.63 -30.19
C SER A 27 29.37 1.45 -29.45
N ARG A 28 29.87 0.27 -29.77
CA ARG A 28 29.41 -1.04 -29.29
C ARG A 28 30.19 -1.38 -28.02
N ARG A 29 29.57 -1.28 -26.84
CA ARG A 29 30.02 -2.05 -25.66
C ARG A 29 29.08 -3.22 -25.42
N ARG A 30 29.62 -4.40 -25.68
CA ARG A 30 29.07 -5.72 -25.41
C ARG A 30 29.20 -6.00 -23.91
N PHE A 31 28.09 -6.10 -23.18
CA PHE A 31 28.06 -6.73 -21.86
C PHE A 31 27.23 -8.02 -21.98
N GLN A 32 27.82 -9.11 -21.50
CA GLN A 32 27.25 -10.45 -21.45
C GLN A 32 25.96 -10.46 -20.61
N SER A 33 24.91 -11.05 -21.17
CA SER A 33 23.68 -11.41 -20.46
C SER A 33 23.93 -12.73 -19.70
N THR A 34 24.10 -12.64 -18.39
CA THR A 34 23.67 -13.69 -17.46
C THR A 34 22.32 -13.26 -16.88
N GLY A 35 21.34 -14.16 -16.95
CA GLY A 35 19.95 -13.87 -16.61
C GLY A 35 19.73 -13.54 -15.14
N CYS A 36 19.01 -12.46 -14.89
CA CYS A 36 18.13 -12.26 -13.74
C CYS A 36 17.21 -11.07 -14.04
N CYS A 37 15.98 -11.33 -14.50
CA CYS A 37 14.93 -10.32 -14.49
C CYS A 37 14.55 -10.04 -13.04
N THR A 38 15.03 -8.93 -12.51
CA THR A 38 14.53 -8.32 -11.27
C THR A 38 13.46 -7.30 -11.67
N SER A 39 12.23 -7.50 -11.17
CA SER A 39 11.14 -6.54 -11.34
C SER A 39 11.47 -5.25 -10.57
N VAL A 40 11.70 -4.15 -11.29
CA VAL A 40 11.80 -2.81 -10.71
C VAL A 40 10.41 -2.17 -10.78
N PHE A 41 9.70 -2.15 -9.64
CA PHE A 41 8.54 -1.28 -9.48
C PHE A 41 9.02 0.17 -9.39
N THR A 42 8.80 0.95 -10.45
CA THR A 42 8.98 2.40 -10.38
C THR A 42 7.71 3.02 -9.81
N VAL A 43 7.69 3.31 -8.52
CA VAL A 43 6.65 4.14 -7.89
C VAL A 43 6.98 5.59 -8.20
N LEU A 44 6.29 6.21 -9.16
CA LEU A 44 6.35 7.67 -9.31
C LEU A 44 5.53 8.29 -8.17
N SER A 45 6.23 8.82 -7.17
CA SER A 45 5.67 9.71 -6.16
C SER A 45 5.50 11.09 -6.79
N THR A 46 4.27 11.61 -6.86
CA THR A 46 4.03 13.04 -7.09
C THR A 46 3.40 13.64 -5.83
N THR A 47 4.17 14.50 -5.18
CA THR A 47 3.73 15.41 -4.12
C THR A 47 2.98 16.59 -4.74
N THR A 48 1.74 16.88 -4.32
CA THR A 48 1.31 18.22 -3.84
C THR A 48 -0.17 18.30 -3.46
N ASN A 49 -0.41 19.24 -2.53
CA ASN A 49 -1.66 19.59 -1.86
C ASN A 49 -2.80 20.05 -2.78
N ARG A 50 -4.03 19.70 -2.35
CA ARG A 50 -5.28 20.46 -2.45
C ARG A 50 -5.56 21.19 -3.79
N ALA A 51 -6.16 20.49 -4.75
CA ALA A 51 -7.30 20.98 -5.53
C ALA A 51 -7.96 19.83 -6.31
N THR A 52 -9.27 19.72 -6.11
CA THR A 52 -10.23 18.86 -6.78
C THR A 52 -10.19 19.03 -8.31
N VAL A 53 -10.67 18.02 -9.05
CA VAL A 53 -10.81 17.95 -10.53
C VAL A 53 -9.52 17.65 -11.32
N HIS A 54 -8.37 18.24 -11.01
CA HIS A 54 -7.13 18.00 -11.79
C HIS A 54 -6.53 16.58 -11.62
N GLY A 55 -6.62 16.01 -10.41
CA GLY A 55 -6.16 14.63 -10.15
C GLY A 55 -7.03 13.56 -10.83
N ALA A 56 -8.32 13.86 -11.04
CA ALA A 56 -9.24 12.95 -11.73
C ALA A 56 -8.93 12.90 -13.24
N ILE A 57 -8.57 14.03 -13.85
CA ILE A 57 -8.17 14.08 -15.27
C ILE A 57 -6.84 13.36 -15.48
N ALA A 58 -5.87 13.49 -14.59
CA ALA A 58 -4.61 12.74 -14.67
C ALA A 58 -4.82 11.23 -14.47
N ALA A 59 -5.71 10.83 -13.56
CA ALA A 59 -6.09 9.43 -13.37
C ALA A 59 -6.87 8.87 -14.58
N ILE A 60 -7.74 9.67 -15.22
CA ILE A 60 -8.42 9.31 -16.46
C ILE A 60 -7.43 9.23 -17.63
N HIS A 61 -6.46 10.15 -17.73
CA HIS A 61 -5.43 10.12 -18.76
C HIS A 61 -4.50 8.91 -18.61
N THR A 62 -4.20 8.51 -17.36
CA THR A 62 -3.42 7.31 -17.05
C THR A 62 -4.27 6.05 -17.26
N ALA A 63 -5.55 6.06 -16.93
CA ALA A 63 -6.48 4.95 -17.16
C ALA A 63 -6.82 4.76 -18.65
N VAL A 64 -6.86 5.84 -19.45
CA VAL A 64 -7.04 5.77 -20.91
C VAL A 64 -5.74 5.31 -21.57
N ASN A 65 -4.57 5.79 -21.14
CA ASN A 65 -3.29 5.28 -21.63
C ASN A 65 -3.01 3.82 -21.17
N GLN A 66 -3.50 3.39 -20.01
CA GLN A 66 -3.44 2.00 -19.55
C GLN A 66 -4.52 1.12 -20.21
N ALA A 67 -5.71 1.65 -20.51
CA ALA A 67 -6.75 0.90 -21.23
C ALA A 67 -6.40 0.70 -22.71
N VAL A 68 -5.56 1.55 -23.30
CA VAL A 68 -5.00 1.35 -24.65
C VAL A 68 -3.79 0.42 -24.65
N VAL A 69 -3.21 0.12 -23.48
CA VAL A 69 -2.21 -0.94 -23.29
C VAL A 69 -2.85 -2.10 -22.52
N PHE A 70 -3.84 -2.75 -23.15
CA PHE A 70 -4.18 -4.13 -22.81
C PHE A 70 -3.05 -5.03 -23.33
N GLU A 71 -1.98 -5.17 -22.56
CA GLU A 71 -1.20 -6.40 -22.66
C GLU A 71 -2.08 -7.52 -22.10
N VAL A 72 -2.58 -8.36 -23.00
CA VAL A 72 -3.00 -9.70 -22.63
C VAL A 72 -1.73 -10.42 -22.15
N VAL A 73 -1.51 -10.43 -20.85
CA VAL A 73 -0.56 -11.35 -20.23
C VAL A 73 -1.17 -12.75 -20.37
N VAL A 74 -0.80 -13.46 -21.42
CA VAL A 74 -1.01 -14.90 -21.52
C VAL A 74 -0.08 -15.55 -20.51
N GLN A 75 -0.61 -15.81 -19.32
CA GLN A 75 0.08 -16.57 -18.30
C GLN A 75 0.16 -18.02 -18.78
N CYS A 76 1.35 -18.50 -19.15
CA CYS A 76 1.57 -19.93 -19.34
C CYS A 76 1.41 -20.64 -17.98
N ALA A 77 0.20 -21.11 -17.70
CA ALA A 77 -0.05 -22.04 -16.62
C ALA A 77 0.65 -23.37 -16.93
N ARG A 78 1.41 -23.90 -15.97
CA ARG A 78 1.80 -25.32 -15.96
C ARG A 78 0.51 -26.15 -15.92
N CYS A 79 0.21 -26.89 -16.98
CA CYS A 79 -0.79 -27.95 -16.91
C CYS A 79 -0.20 -29.21 -16.25
N PRO A 80 -0.98 -29.93 -15.42
CA PRO A 80 -0.56 -31.18 -14.79
C PRO A 80 -0.50 -32.32 -15.80
N ARG A 81 0.34 -33.32 -15.52
CA ARG A 81 0.37 -34.60 -16.24
C ARG A 81 -1.02 -35.25 -16.22
N GLY A 82 -1.58 -35.53 -17.40
CA GLY A 82 -2.78 -36.37 -17.50
C GLY A 82 -3.44 -36.39 -18.87
N SER A 83 -3.36 -37.55 -19.53
CA SER A 83 -4.12 -38.07 -20.66
C SER A 83 -3.97 -37.41 -22.05
N MET A 84 -3.32 -38.19 -22.92
CA MET A 84 -3.25 -38.02 -24.36
C MET A 84 -4.65 -37.99 -24.99
N MET A 85 -4.91 -36.99 -25.83
CA MET A 85 -5.81 -37.15 -26.98
C MET A 85 -4.91 -37.17 -28.22
N ALA A 86 -4.88 -38.35 -28.86
CA ALA A 86 -4.10 -38.60 -30.05
C ALA A 86 -4.61 -37.74 -31.21
N SER A 87 -3.73 -36.90 -31.76
CA SER A 87 -3.85 -36.42 -33.14
C SER A 87 -2.70 -37.08 -33.91
N SER A 88 -3.08 -38.08 -34.69
CA SER A 88 -2.22 -38.81 -35.61
C SER A 88 -1.61 -37.85 -36.62
N TYR A 89 -0.34 -37.50 -36.45
CA TYR A 89 0.48 -36.93 -37.52
C TYR A 89 1.34 -38.05 -38.10
N ASN A 90 1.08 -38.35 -39.38
CA ASN A 90 1.85 -39.29 -40.18
C ASN A 90 3.31 -38.85 -40.23
N ALA A 91 4.18 -39.67 -39.63
CA ALA A 91 5.60 -39.70 -39.90
C ALA A 91 5.82 -40.49 -41.19
N LYS A 92 5.92 -39.79 -42.33
CA LYS A 92 6.50 -40.31 -43.58
C LYS A 92 6.84 -39.11 -44.45
N ASP A 93 8.09 -38.72 -44.38
CA ASP A 93 8.97 -38.42 -45.52
C ASP A 93 10.39 -38.31 -44.94
N GLU A 94 11.16 -39.39 -45.09
CA GLU A 94 12.58 -39.44 -44.77
C GLU A 94 13.40 -38.67 -45.83
N ASP A 95 14.56 -38.14 -45.44
CA ASP A 95 15.86 -38.59 -45.97
C ASP A 95 17.00 -37.68 -45.50
N HIS A 96 17.82 -38.17 -44.56
CA HIS A 96 19.25 -38.46 -44.77
C HIS A 96 19.92 -38.89 -43.46
N HIS A 97 20.40 -40.14 -43.46
CA HIS A 97 21.22 -40.79 -42.43
C HIS A 97 22.55 -40.05 -42.13
N PRO A 98 23.14 -40.23 -40.92
CA PRO A 98 24.58 -40.18 -40.75
C PRO A 98 25.14 -41.62 -40.81
N GLY A 99 25.75 -41.98 -41.92
CA GLY A 99 26.59 -43.17 -42.03
C GLY A 99 27.98 -42.93 -41.42
N SER A 100 28.39 -43.88 -40.57
CA SER A 100 29.75 -44.40 -40.35
C SER A 100 30.99 -43.62 -40.84
N VAL A 101 31.92 -43.45 -39.88
CA VAL A 101 33.39 -43.40 -39.98
C VAL A 101 34.00 -43.69 -41.37
N GLY A 102 34.86 -42.78 -41.86
CA GLY A 102 35.81 -43.07 -42.94
C GLY A 102 36.36 -41.85 -43.70
N SER A 103 37.56 -41.41 -43.30
CA SER A 103 38.66 -40.81 -44.10
C SER A 103 38.39 -39.74 -45.19
N GLY A 104 39.00 -38.55 -44.99
CA GLY A 104 39.78 -37.86 -46.03
C GLY A 104 39.11 -36.76 -46.86
N GLY A 105 39.41 -35.49 -46.56
CA GLY A 105 39.22 -34.37 -47.51
C GLY A 105 39.02 -32.99 -46.86
N PRO A 106 39.69 -31.92 -47.32
CA PRO A 106 39.70 -30.62 -46.67
C PRO A 106 38.39 -29.84 -46.91
N GLY A 107 37.82 -29.30 -45.83
CA GLY A 107 36.76 -28.29 -45.90
C GLY A 107 35.33 -28.83 -46.06
N ALA A 108 34.83 -29.61 -45.09
CA ALA A 108 33.39 -29.76 -44.93
C ALA A 108 32.79 -28.36 -44.67
N VAL A 109 32.17 -27.79 -45.70
CA VAL A 109 31.54 -26.47 -45.65
C VAL A 109 30.45 -26.54 -44.58
N LYS A 110 30.69 -25.96 -43.40
CA LYS A 110 29.67 -25.78 -42.37
C LYS A 110 28.50 -25.07 -43.03
N SER A 111 27.40 -25.80 -43.23
CA SER A 111 26.19 -25.24 -43.81
C SER A 111 25.76 -24.05 -42.95
N LYS A 112 25.68 -22.87 -43.57
CA LYS A 112 25.19 -21.65 -42.93
C LYS A 112 23.66 -21.64 -42.84
N LYS A 113 23.00 -22.77 -43.12
CA LYS A 113 21.54 -22.88 -43.07
C LYS A 113 21.09 -22.78 -41.61
N PRO A 114 20.20 -21.82 -41.27
CA PRO A 114 19.67 -21.71 -39.92
C PRO A 114 18.86 -22.96 -39.56
N ASP A 115 18.89 -23.33 -38.28
CA ASP A 115 18.10 -24.45 -37.76
C ASP A 115 16.60 -24.23 -38.01
N ASN A 116 15.94 -25.24 -38.58
CA ASN A 116 14.54 -25.18 -38.98
C ASN A 116 13.59 -25.58 -37.83
N THR A 117 13.69 -24.91 -36.68
CA THR A 117 12.75 -25.10 -35.57
C THR A 117 11.71 -23.98 -35.55
N ALA A 118 10.46 -24.26 -35.13
CA ALA A 118 9.38 -23.28 -35.09
C ALA A 118 9.73 -22.02 -34.28
N PHE A 119 10.54 -22.16 -33.23
CA PHE A 119 11.07 -21.04 -32.45
C PHE A 119 12.08 -20.19 -33.25
N LYS A 120 13.10 -20.81 -33.85
CA LYS A 120 14.14 -20.09 -34.61
C LYS A 120 13.63 -19.50 -35.92
N GLN A 121 12.57 -20.08 -36.48
CA GLN A 121 11.91 -19.62 -37.69
C GLN A 121 10.74 -18.66 -37.43
N GLN A 122 10.46 -18.33 -36.16
CA GLN A 122 9.37 -17.45 -35.76
C GLN A 122 7.98 -17.90 -36.23
N ARG A 123 7.73 -19.22 -36.21
CA ARG A 123 6.47 -19.86 -36.60
C ARG A 123 5.79 -20.55 -35.42
N LEU A 124 5.99 -20.03 -34.21
CA LEU A 124 5.27 -20.52 -33.05
C LEU A 124 3.77 -20.24 -33.24
N PRO A 125 2.89 -21.18 -32.83
CA PRO A 125 1.47 -20.91 -32.78
C PRO A 125 1.22 -19.73 -31.84
N ALA A 126 0.62 -18.67 -32.36
CA ALA A 126 0.31 -17.45 -31.62
C ALA A 126 -1.16 -17.10 -31.82
N TRP A 127 -1.83 -16.71 -30.74
CA TRP A 127 -3.15 -16.10 -30.82
C TRP A 127 -2.99 -14.62 -31.17
N GLN A 128 -3.62 -14.19 -32.26
CA GLN A 128 -3.53 -12.81 -32.77
C GLN A 128 -4.93 -12.17 -32.73
N PRO A 129 -5.37 -11.65 -31.58
CA PRO A 129 -6.70 -11.04 -31.48
C PRO A 129 -6.75 -9.76 -32.31
N ILE A 130 -7.68 -9.72 -33.27
CA ILE A 130 -8.00 -8.51 -34.02
C ILE A 130 -9.12 -7.80 -33.28
N LEU A 131 -8.79 -6.68 -32.62
CA LEU A 131 -9.75 -5.88 -31.85
C LEU A 131 -10.65 -5.10 -32.80
N THR A 132 -11.77 -5.72 -33.19
CA THR A 132 -12.83 -5.09 -33.97
C THR A 132 -13.89 -4.49 -33.06
N ALA A 133 -14.64 -3.49 -33.54
CA ALA A 133 -15.74 -2.88 -32.78
C ALA A 133 -16.74 -3.93 -32.28
N GLY A 134 -17.10 -4.93 -33.10
CA GLY A 134 -17.99 -6.03 -32.70
C GLY A 134 -17.46 -6.90 -31.56
N THR A 135 -16.14 -7.06 -31.43
CA THR A 135 -15.52 -7.81 -30.33
C THR A 135 -15.33 -7.00 -29.06
N VAL A 136 -15.11 -5.68 -29.18
CA VAL A 136 -14.79 -4.80 -28.04
C VAL A 136 -16.05 -4.19 -27.41
N LEU A 137 -17.12 -3.97 -28.20
CA LEU A 137 -18.38 -3.42 -27.70
C LEU A 137 -18.96 -4.18 -26.51
N PRO A 138 -19.13 -5.53 -26.59
CA PRO A 138 -19.68 -6.29 -25.48
C PRO A 138 -18.83 -6.17 -24.22
N ALA A 139 -17.50 -6.10 -24.36
CA ALA A 139 -16.60 -5.95 -23.23
C ALA A 139 -16.83 -4.62 -22.48
N PHE A 140 -17.00 -3.50 -23.19
CA PHE A 140 -17.30 -2.21 -22.55
C PHE A 140 -18.61 -2.22 -21.76
N PHE A 141 -19.68 -2.79 -22.32
CA PHE A 141 -20.96 -2.91 -21.63
C PHE A 141 -20.87 -3.85 -20.42
N MET A 142 -20.20 -4.99 -20.56
CA MET A 142 -20.01 -5.94 -19.45
C MET A 142 -19.21 -5.33 -18.31
N ILE A 143 -18.10 -4.63 -18.61
CA ILE A 143 -17.32 -3.94 -17.58
C ILE A 143 -18.16 -2.88 -16.88
N GLY A 144 -18.91 -2.05 -17.63
CA GLY A 144 -19.79 -1.03 -17.05
C GLY A 144 -20.87 -1.63 -16.15
N LEU A 145 -21.59 -2.64 -16.63
CA LEU A 145 -22.68 -3.30 -15.91
C LEU A 145 -22.22 -4.05 -14.66
N ILE A 146 -20.96 -4.52 -14.62
CA ILE A 146 -20.39 -5.17 -13.44
C ILE A 146 -19.81 -4.13 -12.47
N PHE A 147 -19.09 -3.12 -12.96
CA PHE A 147 -18.36 -2.18 -12.10
C PHE A 147 -19.29 -1.20 -11.39
N ILE A 148 -20.41 -0.80 -12.00
CA ILE A 148 -21.38 0.10 -11.37
C ILE A 148 -22.00 -0.51 -10.09
N PRO A 149 -22.64 -1.70 -10.13
CA PRO A 149 -23.24 -2.29 -8.92
C PRO A 149 -22.19 -2.65 -7.86
N ILE A 150 -21.01 -3.12 -8.27
CA ILE A 150 -19.88 -3.32 -7.36
C ILE A 150 -19.52 -1.99 -6.68
N GLY A 151 -19.28 -0.93 -7.46
CA GLY A 151 -18.93 0.39 -6.93
C GLY A 151 -19.97 0.96 -5.97
N ILE A 152 -21.27 0.78 -6.27
CA ILE A 152 -22.37 1.15 -5.37
C ILE A 152 -22.29 0.36 -4.06
N GLY A 153 -22.12 -0.98 -4.12
CA GLY A 153 -22.00 -1.83 -2.93
C GLY A 153 -20.82 -1.44 -2.03
N LEU A 154 -19.66 -1.14 -2.63
CA LEU A 154 -18.46 -0.69 -1.91
C LEU A 154 -18.67 0.71 -1.29
N LEU A 155 -19.34 1.63 -2.01
CA LEU A 155 -19.65 2.96 -1.50
C LEU A 155 -20.61 2.91 -0.31
N VAL A 156 -21.68 2.11 -0.40
CA VAL A 156 -22.66 1.94 0.69
C VAL A 156 -21.99 1.31 1.90
N THR A 157 -21.17 0.28 1.70
CA THR A 157 -20.43 -0.39 2.78
C THR A 157 -19.51 0.60 3.49
N SER A 158 -18.78 1.44 2.74
CA SER A 158 -17.93 2.47 3.32
C SER A 158 -18.72 3.56 4.06
N ASN A 159 -19.89 3.97 3.56
CA ASN A 159 -20.69 5.03 4.17
C ASN A 159 -21.41 4.57 5.45
N ASN A 160 -21.69 3.27 5.57
CA ASN A 160 -22.27 2.69 6.78
C ASN A 160 -21.28 2.63 7.95
N ILE A 161 -19.98 2.78 7.70
CA ILE A 161 -18.97 2.85 8.75
C ILE A 161 -19.13 4.14 9.56
N LYS A 162 -19.20 3.96 10.89
CA LYS A 162 -19.27 5.06 11.84
C LYS A 162 -17.85 5.43 12.25
N GLU A 163 -17.53 6.71 12.07
CA GLU A 163 -16.23 7.27 12.41
C GLU A 163 -16.45 8.60 13.12
N PHE A 164 -15.78 8.77 14.25
CA PHE A 164 -15.74 10.01 15.02
C PHE A 164 -14.28 10.42 15.18
N GLU A 165 -13.97 11.68 14.94
CA GLU A 165 -12.62 12.23 15.02
C GLU A 165 -12.63 13.49 15.87
N ILE A 166 -11.68 13.60 16.79
CA ILE A 166 -11.48 14.78 17.62
C ILE A 166 -10.00 15.18 17.66
N ASP A 167 -9.74 16.46 17.42
CA ASP A 167 -8.42 17.07 17.56
C ASP A 167 -8.20 17.48 19.01
N TYR A 168 -7.11 17.01 19.61
CA TYR A 168 -6.70 17.35 20.98
C TYR A 168 -5.33 18.05 21.02
N THR A 169 -4.87 18.57 19.89
CA THR A 169 -3.57 19.25 19.76
C THR A 169 -3.46 20.45 20.71
N GLY A 170 -4.56 21.18 20.90
CA GLY A 170 -4.62 22.37 21.73
C GLY A 170 -4.11 23.63 21.03
N VAL A 171 -4.35 23.83 19.73
CA VAL A 171 -3.83 25.03 19.00
C VAL A 171 -4.58 26.30 19.41
N ASP A 172 -5.89 26.22 19.57
CA ASP A 172 -6.73 27.36 19.93
C ASP A 172 -6.71 27.62 21.44
N MET A 173 -6.75 28.88 21.85
CA MET A 173 -6.76 29.29 23.27
C MET A 173 -7.99 28.78 24.03
N SER A 174 -9.09 28.49 23.32
CA SER A 174 -10.31 27.90 23.87
C SER A 174 -10.21 26.39 24.09
N SER A 175 -9.18 25.72 23.57
CA SER A 175 -9.02 24.29 23.70
C SER A 175 -8.59 23.92 25.13
N PRO A 176 -9.19 22.89 25.75
CA PRO A 176 -8.78 22.44 27.08
C PRO A 176 -7.34 21.93 27.14
N CYS A 177 -6.75 21.56 26.00
CA CYS A 177 -5.35 21.12 25.91
C CYS A 177 -4.37 22.25 25.55
N PHE A 178 -4.82 23.50 25.46
CA PHE A 178 -3.96 24.63 25.07
C PHE A 178 -2.77 24.82 26.02
N ILE A 179 -3.00 24.78 27.33
CA ILE A 179 -1.97 24.93 28.36
C ILE A 179 -0.89 23.86 28.21
N CYS A 180 -1.29 22.60 28.05
CA CYS A 180 -0.35 21.48 27.85
C CYS A 180 0.46 21.64 26.57
N SER A 181 -0.15 22.12 25.50
CA SER A 181 0.55 22.28 24.22
C SER A 181 1.56 23.44 24.21
N GLN A 182 1.40 24.44 25.08
CA GLN A 182 2.27 25.61 25.14
C GLN A 182 3.46 25.42 26.10
N ASN A 183 3.24 24.69 27.20
CA ASN A 183 4.23 24.54 28.27
C ASN A 183 5.10 23.28 28.13
N TYR A 184 4.91 22.49 27.07
CA TYR A 184 5.64 21.23 26.91
C TYR A 184 7.00 21.44 26.23
N SER A 185 8.06 21.10 26.95
CA SER A 185 9.42 20.93 26.44
C SER A 185 9.82 19.46 26.61
N TRP A 186 10.58 18.90 25.67
CA TRP A 186 11.14 17.54 25.77
C TRP A 186 11.95 17.31 27.06
N ASN A 187 12.42 18.39 27.70
CA ASN A 187 13.18 18.37 28.97
C ASN A 187 12.32 18.68 30.21
N GLY A 188 11.03 18.99 30.06
CA GLY A 188 10.13 19.34 31.16
C GLY A 188 9.47 18.10 31.77
N THR A 189 9.68 17.89 33.07
CA THR A 189 9.20 16.72 33.82
C THR A 189 7.75 16.82 34.31
N SER A 190 7.04 17.91 34.06
CA SER A 190 5.65 18.06 34.52
C SER A 190 4.71 17.31 33.58
N ALA A 191 4.17 16.18 34.03
CA ALA A 191 3.05 15.53 33.37
C ALA A 191 1.88 16.52 33.26
N CYS A 192 1.39 16.76 32.04
CA CYS A 192 0.24 17.62 31.80
C CYS A 192 -0.92 16.79 31.31
N THR A 193 -2.05 16.87 32.01
CA THR A 193 -3.28 16.17 31.65
C THR A 193 -4.33 17.18 31.22
N CYS A 194 -5.00 16.91 30.10
CA CYS A 194 -6.16 17.68 29.66
C CYS A 194 -7.35 16.76 29.42
N SER A 195 -8.57 17.29 29.64
CA SER A 195 -9.82 16.57 29.40
C SER A 195 -10.60 17.23 28.27
N VAL A 196 -10.91 16.46 27.23
CA VAL A 196 -11.65 16.93 26.05
C VAL A 196 -13.04 16.31 26.07
N PRO A 197 -14.10 17.08 26.39
CA PRO A 197 -15.47 16.58 26.33
C PRO A 197 -15.94 16.47 24.88
N PHE A 198 -16.72 15.44 24.57
CA PHE A 198 -17.33 15.27 23.25
C PHE A 198 -18.63 14.47 23.32
N THR A 199 -19.44 14.51 22.27
CA THR A 199 -20.73 13.81 22.19
C THR A 199 -20.75 12.85 21.01
N LEU A 200 -21.31 11.66 21.21
CA LEU A 200 -21.58 10.70 20.15
C LEU A 200 -23.08 10.71 19.84
N ASP A 201 -23.45 11.16 18.64
CA ASP A 201 -24.86 11.23 18.22
C ASP A 201 -25.44 9.87 17.84
N GLN A 202 -24.59 8.95 17.38
CA GLN A 202 -24.99 7.64 16.89
C GLN A 202 -24.28 6.52 17.66
N PRO A 203 -24.96 5.41 17.94
CA PRO A 203 -24.35 4.26 18.59
C PRO A 203 -23.30 3.58 17.69
N PHE A 204 -22.29 2.99 18.32
CA PHE A 204 -21.36 2.07 17.69
C PHE A 204 -21.73 0.63 18.06
N GLU A 205 -22.31 -0.09 17.11
CA GLU A 205 -22.92 -1.42 17.33
C GLU A 205 -21.94 -2.60 17.34
N SER A 206 -20.76 -2.42 16.74
CA SER A 206 -19.75 -3.47 16.57
C SER A 206 -18.48 -3.15 17.37
N ASN A 207 -17.43 -3.97 17.22
CA ASN A 207 -16.13 -3.66 17.82
C ASN A 207 -15.66 -2.28 17.33
N VAL A 208 -15.22 -1.45 18.27
CA VAL A 208 -14.73 -0.10 17.98
C VAL A 208 -13.22 -0.08 18.09
N PHE A 209 -12.59 0.51 17.09
CA PHE A 209 -11.15 0.65 17.02
C PHE A 209 -10.79 2.11 17.29
N MET A 210 -9.98 2.31 18.32
CA MET A 210 -9.46 3.62 18.71
C MET A 210 -8.10 3.81 18.09
N TYR A 211 -7.94 4.86 17.30
CA TYR A 211 -6.68 5.24 16.66
C TYR A 211 -6.22 6.58 17.21
N TYR A 212 -4.90 6.76 17.30
CA TYR A 212 -4.32 8.09 17.31
C TYR A 212 -3.91 8.45 15.87
N GLY A 213 -4.13 9.69 15.49
CA GLY A 213 -3.69 10.25 14.22
C GLY A 213 -2.69 11.36 14.44
N LEU A 214 -1.68 11.37 13.58
CA LEU A 214 -0.70 12.44 13.48
C LEU A 214 -0.77 13.03 12.07
N SER A 215 -0.60 14.34 11.99
CA SER A 215 -0.45 15.06 10.72
C SER A 215 0.84 15.85 10.72
N ASN A 216 1.31 16.15 9.50
CA ASN A 216 2.59 16.83 9.28
C ASN A 216 3.79 16.08 9.90
N PHE A 217 3.71 14.75 9.96
CA PHE A 217 4.78 13.89 10.49
C PHE A 217 5.27 12.94 9.40
N TYR A 218 6.45 13.21 8.85
CA TYR A 218 6.97 12.53 7.66
C TYR A 218 7.67 11.19 7.98
N GLN A 219 6.90 10.17 8.39
CA GLN A 219 7.44 8.81 8.60
C GLN A 219 8.04 8.19 7.33
N ASN A 220 7.64 8.65 6.16
CA ASN A 220 8.10 8.17 4.85
C ASN A 220 9.43 8.81 4.40
N HIS A 221 10.00 9.73 5.18
CA HIS A 221 11.27 10.36 4.82
C HIS A 221 12.39 9.30 4.78
N ARG A 222 13.17 9.27 3.69
CA ARG A 222 14.18 8.21 3.42
C ARG A 222 15.13 7.96 4.60
N ARG A 223 15.64 9.04 5.23
CA ARG A 223 16.55 8.91 6.39
C ARG A 223 15.84 8.39 7.64
N TYR A 224 14.55 8.70 7.79
CA TYR A 224 13.75 8.23 8.92
C TYR A 224 13.45 6.74 8.78
N VAL A 225 12.95 6.30 7.61
CA VAL A 225 12.60 4.89 7.33
C VAL A 225 13.80 3.95 7.47
N LYS A 226 14.98 4.40 7.03
CA LYS A 226 16.22 3.62 7.13
C LYS A 226 16.78 3.52 8.54
N SER A 227 16.44 4.46 9.42
CA SER A 227 17.06 4.58 10.75
C SER A 227 16.43 3.61 11.75
N ARG A 228 16.80 2.33 11.60
CA ARG A 228 16.48 1.20 12.49
C ARG A 228 17.44 0.03 12.24
N ASP A 229 17.47 -0.93 13.16
CA ASP A 229 18.20 -2.18 13.00
C ASP A 229 17.25 -3.38 13.15
N ASP A 230 16.92 -4.02 12.03
CA ASP A 230 15.99 -5.16 12.02
C ASP A 230 16.57 -6.40 12.72
N SER A 231 17.90 -6.57 12.77
CA SER A 231 18.55 -7.66 13.50
C SER A 231 18.46 -7.45 15.02
N GLN A 232 18.67 -6.21 15.47
CA GLN A 232 18.48 -5.83 16.88
C GLN A 232 17.03 -6.07 17.32
N LEU A 233 16.06 -5.63 16.51
CA LEU A 233 14.62 -5.77 16.80
C LEU A 233 14.14 -7.23 16.78
N ASN A 234 14.85 -8.10 16.07
CA ASN A 234 14.63 -9.54 16.08
C ASN A 234 15.37 -10.28 17.22
N GLY A 235 15.98 -9.52 18.16
CA GLY A 235 16.58 -10.08 19.37
C GLY A 235 17.99 -10.66 19.19
N ASP A 236 18.71 -10.30 18.12
CA ASP A 236 20.10 -10.72 17.96
C ASP A 236 21.02 -10.04 18.98
N LYS A 237 21.78 -10.84 19.74
CA LYS A 237 22.67 -10.34 20.81
C LYS A 237 23.84 -9.54 20.25
N SER A 238 24.35 -9.89 19.07
CA SER A 238 25.48 -9.18 18.48
C SER A 238 25.08 -7.76 18.05
N SER A 239 23.90 -7.65 17.42
CA SER A 239 23.28 -6.39 16.97
C SER A 239 22.75 -5.56 18.16
N LEU A 240 22.48 -6.18 19.30
CA LEU A 240 22.11 -5.46 20.53
C LEU A 240 23.27 -4.60 21.06
N LEU A 241 24.50 -5.14 21.06
CA LEU A 241 25.69 -4.44 21.52
C LEU A 241 26.34 -3.58 20.42
N ASN A 242 26.23 -4.02 19.16
CA ASN A 242 26.79 -3.33 18.01
C ASN A 242 25.71 -3.07 16.94
N PRO A 243 24.76 -2.15 17.19
CA PRO A 243 23.70 -1.84 16.24
C PRO A 243 24.24 -1.33 14.90
N SER A 244 23.44 -1.45 13.84
CA SER A 244 23.74 -0.99 12.49
C SER A 244 24.09 0.50 12.41
N LYS A 245 24.93 0.86 11.43
CA LYS A 245 25.28 2.27 11.14
C LYS A 245 24.09 3.08 10.62
N GLU A 246 23.08 2.43 10.04
CA GLU A 246 21.88 3.12 9.55
C GLU A 246 21.09 3.80 10.69
N CYS A 247 21.29 3.37 11.95
CA CYS A 247 20.68 3.99 13.13
C CYS A 247 21.27 5.37 13.51
N GLU A 248 22.33 5.85 12.85
CA GLU A 248 22.91 7.17 13.14
C GLU A 248 21.89 8.32 12.93
N PRO A 249 21.87 9.34 13.82
CA PRO A 249 22.74 9.53 14.99
C PRO A 249 22.30 8.76 16.26
N TYR A 250 21.13 8.11 16.25
CA TYR A 250 20.53 7.43 17.40
C TYR A 250 21.04 5.99 17.60
N ARG A 251 22.35 5.81 17.43
CA ARG A 251 23.02 4.50 17.54
C ARG A 251 23.57 4.27 18.94
N THR A 252 24.13 5.32 19.56
CA THR A 252 24.80 5.28 20.85
C THR A 252 24.42 6.50 21.69
N SER A 253 24.34 6.34 23.01
CA SER A 253 24.19 7.40 24.00
C SER A 253 25.17 7.14 25.14
N ASP A 254 25.92 8.16 25.58
CA ASP A 254 26.86 8.06 26.70
C ASP A 254 27.81 6.83 26.63
N LYS A 255 28.36 6.58 25.43
CA LYS A 255 29.24 5.45 25.09
C LYS A 255 28.58 4.05 25.19
N LYS A 256 27.28 3.96 25.43
CA LYS A 256 26.49 2.71 25.36
C LYS A 256 25.67 2.64 24.06
N PRO A 257 25.47 1.45 23.49
CA PRO A 257 24.54 1.27 22.37
C PRO A 257 23.10 1.55 22.83
N ILE A 258 22.29 2.15 21.95
CA ILE A 258 20.87 2.39 22.23
C ILE A 258 20.07 1.15 21.84
N ALA A 259 19.14 0.72 22.70
CA ALA A 259 18.19 -0.34 22.41
C ALA A 259 16.78 0.12 22.79
N PRO A 260 15.85 0.26 21.81
CA PRO A 260 16.01 0.13 20.36
C PRO A 260 16.70 1.34 19.69
N CYS A 261 17.62 1.11 18.75
CA CYS A 261 18.29 2.19 18.03
C CYS A 261 17.44 2.80 16.91
N GLY A 262 17.79 4.02 16.52
CA GLY A 262 17.27 4.68 15.31
C GLY A 262 16.16 5.72 15.55
N ALA A 263 15.96 6.57 14.55
CA ALA A 263 15.04 7.71 14.62
C ALA A 263 13.58 7.29 14.79
N ILE A 264 13.20 6.15 14.21
CA ILE A 264 11.83 5.62 14.31
C ILE A 264 11.52 5.34 15.77
N ALA A 265 12.36 4.53 16.42
CA ALA A 265 12.13 4.16 17.80
C ALA A 265 12.27 5.35 18.75
N ASN A 266 13.28 6.22 18.55
CA ASN A 266 13.47 7.40 19.40
C ASN A 266 12.25 8.33 19.43
N SER A 267 11.50 8.45 18.33
CA SER A 267 10.33 9.32 18.24
C SER A 267 9.00 8.62 18.55
N LEU A 268 9.03 7.52 19.31
CA LEU A 268 7.84 6.78 19.76
C LEU A 268 6.75 7.69 20.33
N PHE A 269 5.53 7.50 19.86
CA PHE A 269 4.36 8.17 20.41
C PHE A 269 4.10 7.75 21.86
N ASN A 270 3.98 8.72 22.76
CA ASN A 270 3.96 8.50 24.21
C ASN A 270 2.82 9.23 24.95
N ASP A 271 1.82 9.77 24.25
CA ASP A 271 0.61 10.24 24.94
C ASP A 271 -0.20 9.05 25.45
N THR A 272 -0.81 9.21 26.62
CA THR A 272 -1.78 8.23 27.15
C THR A 272 -3.18 8.76 26.92
N LEU A 273 -4.00 7.98 26.23
CA LEU A 273 -5.40 8.30 25.95
C LEU A 273 -6.32 7.38 26.74
N GLU A 274 -7.20 7.96 27.55
CA GLU A 274 -8.21 7.24 28.33
C GLU A 274 -9.61 7.77 28.00
N LEU A 275 -10.58 6.85 27.92
CA LEU A 275 -11.92 7.19 27.48
C LEU A 275 -12.94 6.93 28.60
N PHE A 276 -13.82 7.91 28.82
CA PHE A 276 -14.84 7.83 29.83
C PHE A 276 -16.21 8.20 29.26
N TYR A 277 -17.23 7.48 29.69
CA TYR A 277 -18.63 7.79 29.44
C TYR A 277 -19.20 8.59 30.61
N ASN A 278 -19.74 9.76 30.32
CA ASN A 278 -20.32 10.67 31.30
C ASN A 278 -21.83 10.39 31.37
N HIS A 279 -22.25 9.64 32.39
CA HIS A 279 -23.66 9.31 32.58
C HIS A 279 -24.45 10.58 32.93
N PRO A 280 -25.72 10.72 32.47
CA PRO A 280 -26.60 11.82 32.88
C PRO A 280 -26.80 11.98 34.40
N ASN A 281 -26.47 10.95 35.17
CA ASN A 281 -26.58 10.94 36.64
C ASN A 281 -25.34 11.56 37.32
N GLY A 282 -24.39 12.08 36.54
CA GLY A 282 -23.13 12.66 37.02
C GLY A 282 -22.00 11.65 37.25
N SER A 283 -22.23 10.34 37.07
CA SER A 283 -21.18 9.32 37.20
C SER A 283 -20.31 9.24 35.94
N ARG A 284 -18.99 9.12 36.13
CA ARG A 284 -18.00 8.94 35.06
C ARG A 284 -17.59 7.47 35.01
N ILE A 285 -17.92 6.78 33.92
CA ILE A 285 -17.66 5.35 33.73
C ILE A 285 -16.48 5.17 32.80
N THR A 286 -15.42 4.50 33.26
CA THR A 286 -14.24 4.19 32.43
C THR A 286 -14.58 3.15 31.37
N ILE A 287 -14.24 3.43 30.11
CA ILE A 287 -14.37 2.47 29.02
C ILE A 287 -13.13 1.57 29.01
N HIS A 288 -13.33 0.25 29.08
CA HIS A 288 -12.24 -0.71 29.05
C HIS A 288 -11.60 -0.77 27.66
N LEU A 289 -10.33 -0.38 27.57
CA LEU A 289 -9.54 -0.36 26.34
C LEU A 289 -8.57 -1.55 26.31
N VAL A 290 -8.74 -2.45 25.35
CA VAL A 290 -7.84 -3.61 25.18
C VAL A 290 -6.55 -3.17 24.49
N LYS A 291 -5.40 -3.48 25.11
CA LYS A 291 -4.05 -3.15 24.61
C LYS A 291 -3.46 -4.19 23.66
N THR A 292 -3.92 -5.44 23.75
CA THR A 292 -3.40 -6.58 22.97
C THR A 292 -4.25 -6.83 21.72
N GLY A 293 -3.65 -7.50 20.73
CA GLY A 293 -4.31 -7.78 19.45
C GLY A 293 -4.45 -6.56 18.53
N ILE A 294 -3.59 -5.56 18.70
CA ILE A 294 -3.48 -4.37 17.84
C ILE A 294 -2.39 -4.50 16.78
N ALA A 295 -1.37 -5.33 17.03
CA ALA A 295 -0.30 -5.61 16.10
C ALA A 295 -0.63 -6.79 15.17
N TRP A 296 0.02 -6.84 14.01
CA TRP A 296 -0.12 -7.97 13.10
C TRP A 296 0.57 -9.20 13.67
N TRP A 297 -0.04 -10.37 13.45
CA TRP A 297 0.48 -11.63 13.98
C TRP A 297 1.93 -11.90 13.58
N THR A 298 2.29 -11.64 12.32
CA THR A 298 3.67 -11.81 11.82
C THR A 298 4.65 -10.83 12.44
N ASP A 299 4.23 -9.59 12.71
CA ASP A 299 5.09 -8.63 13.38
C ASP A 299 5.36 -9.09 14.83
N LYS A 300 4.32 -9.51 15.56
CA LYS A 300 4.43 -9.91 16.96
C LYS A 300 5.20 -11.23 17.17
N HIS A 301 5.00 -12.24 16.33
CA HIS A 301 5.52 -13.60 16.59
C HIS A 301 6.74 -13.99 15.74
N VAL A 302 7.00 -13.27 14.64
CA VAL A 302 8.08 -13.61 13.70
C VAL A 302 9.13 -12.51 13.64
N LYS A 303 8.72 -11.26 13.42
CA LYS A 303 9.64 -10.17 13.08
C LYS A 303 10.29 -9.50 14.29
N PHE A 304 9.53 -9.27 15.36
CA PHE A 304 10.03 -8.66 16.59
C PHE A 304 10.17 -9.72 17.66
N ARG A 305 11.31 -9.75 18.35
CA ARG A 305 11.59 -10.71 19.42
C ARG A 305 12.48 -10.09 20.48
N ASN A 306 12.23 -10.46 21.72
CA ASN A 306 13.17 -10.14 22.80
C ASN A 306 14.42 -11.04 22.66
N PRO A 307 15.63 -10.52 22.95
CA PRO A 307 16.83 -11.34 22.94
C PRO A 307 16.72 -12.51 23.94
N ALA A 308 17.18 -13.69 23.55
CA ALA A 308 17.12 -14.88 24.40
C ALA A 308 18.04 -14.73 25.63
N GLY A 309 17.48 -14.69 26.83
CA GLY A 309 18.23 -14.67 28.10
C GLY A 309 18.16 -16.01 28.83
N ASN A 310 19.18 -16.33 29.65
CA ASN A 310 19.14 -17.51 30.54
C ASN A 310 18.07 -17.37 31.63
N ASN A 311 17.74 -16.13 31.99
CA ASN A 311 16.67 -15.78 32.92
C ASN A 311 15.69 -14.87 32.16
N ASN A 312 14.38 -15.10 32.28
CA ASN A 312 13.33 -14.30 31.61
C ASN A 312 13.26 -12.83 32.08
N ASN A 313 14.26 -12.35 32.82
CA ASN A 313 14.31 -10.98 33.31
C ASN A 313 14.95 -10.07 32.25
N LEU A 314 14.10 -9.27 31.58
CA LEU A 314 14.51 -8.35 30.52
C LEU A 314 15.51 -7.30 31.00
N SER A 315 15.47 -6.87 32.27
CA SER A 315 16.41 -5.87 32.81
C SER A 315 17.87 -6.32 32.71
N ILE A 316 18.14 -7.62 32.93
CA ILE A 316 19.48 -8.21 32.82
C ILE A 316 19.91 -8.30 31.35
N VAL A 317 18.97 -8.68 30.47
CA VAL A 317 19.24 -8.82 29.02
C VAL A 317 19.67 -7.48 28.39
N PHE A 318 19.14 -6.36 28.90
CA PHE A 318 19.42 -5.01 28.40
C PHE A 318 20.39 -4.19 29.29
N GLN A 319 21.13 -4.80 30.22
CA GLN A 319 21.99 -4.08 31.18
C GLN A 319 23.08 -3.20 30.53
N ASP A 320 23.62 -3.66 29.39
CA ASP A 320 24.73 -3.02 28.67
C ASP A 320 24.25 -2.05 27.57
N THR A 321 22.94 -1.82 27.49
CA THR A 321 22.34 -0.88 26.55
C THR A 321 21.81 0.37 27.26
N SER A 322 21.48 1.37 26.47
CA SER A 322 20.84 2.60 26.92
C SER A 322 19.46 2.74 26.30
N LYS A 323 18.55 3.41 27.02
CA LYS A 323 17.26 3.80 26.45
C LYS A 323 17.46 4.84 25.35
N PRO A 324 16.53 4.95 24.38
CA PRO A 324 16.54 6.07 23.43
C PRO A 324 16.49 7.42 24.16
N VAL A 325 17.08 8.43 23.53
CA VAL A 325 17.28 9.77 24.11
C VAL A 325 15.96 10.37 24.60
N ASN A 326 14.91 10.25 23.79
CA ASN A 326 13.60 10.85 24.04
C ASN A 326 12.67 9.98 24.89
N TRP A 327 13.10 8.79 25.32
CA TRP A 327 12.26 7.91 26.12
C TRP A 327 12.42 8.22 27.60
N HIS A 328 11.33 8.22 28.37
CA HIS A 328 11.40 8.34 29.83
C HIS A 328 11.80 7.01 30.49
N LYS A 329 11.27 5.91 29.96
CA LYS A 329 11.47 4.55 30.46
C LYS A 329 12.23 3.70 29.43
N PRO A 330 13.04 2.72 29.85
CA PRO A 330 13.67 1.78 28.93
C PRO A 330 12.64 0.81 28.32
N VAL A 331 13.05 0.10 27.27
CA VAL A 331 12.17 -0.78 26.50
C VAL A 331 11.58 -1.94 27.29
N TYR A 332 12.27 -2.40 28.32
CA TYR A 332 11.82 -3.47 29.20
C TYR A 332 10.88 -3.00 30.33
N GLU A 333 10.54 -1.71 30.37
CA GLU A 333 9.57 -1.13 31.32
C GLU A 333 8.34 -0.54 30.60
N LEU A 334 8.12 -0.90 29.32
CA LEU A 334 6.98 -0.41 28.55
C LEU A 334 5.66 -0.99 29.08
N ASP A 335 5.64 -2.28 29.44
CA ASP A 335 4.49 -2.93 30.07
C ASP A 335 4.94 -3.93 31.14
N PRO A 336 5.26 -3.48 32.37
CA PRO A 336 5.69 -4.38 33.44
C PRO A 336 4.60 -5.36 33.91
N SER A 337 3.33 -5.06 33.63
CA SER A 337 2.19 -5.90 34.03
C SER A 337 2.00 -7.14 33.16
N ASP A 338 2.41 -7.08 31.89
CA ASP A 338 2.23 -8.16 30.93
C ASP A 338 3.56 -8.53 30.25
N PRO A 339 4.23 -9.62 30.68
CA PRO A 339 5.48 -10.10 30.07
C PRO A 339 5.36 -10.41 28.58
N GLU A 340 4.17 -10.82 28.10
CA GLU A 340 3.92 -11.14 26.68
C GLU A 340 3.68 -9.88 25.82
N ASN A 341 3.70 -8.70 26.45
CA ASN A 341 3.55 -7.39 25.82
C ASN A 341 4.66 -6.41 26.23
N ASN A 342 5.85 -6.91 26.61
CA ASN A 342 6.95 -6.08 27.09
C ASN A 342 8.24 -6.26 26.27
N GLY A 343 9.13 -5.26 26.28
CA GLY A 343 10.34 -5.27 25.44
C GLY A 343 10.05 -4.94 23.97
N PHE A 344 10.78 -5.56 23.04
CA PHE A 344 10.59 -5.35 21.60
C PHE A 344 9.28 -5.93 21.07
N ILE A 345 8.63 -6.84 21.81
CA ILE A 345 7.35 -7.44 21.44
C ILE A 345 6.13 -6.63 21.91
N ASN A 346 6.36 -5.49 22.60
CA ASN A 346 5.28 -4.59 23.00
C ASN A 346 4.49 -4.12 21.77
N GLU A 347 3.17 -4.30 21.78
CA GLU A 347 2.36 -4.07 20.60
C GLU A 347 2.26 -2.58 20.22
N ASP A 348 2.26 -1.66 21.18
CA ASP A 348 2.28 -0.21 20.91
C ASP A 348 3.58 0.18 20.18
N PHE A 349 4.71 -0.36 20.64
CA PHE A 349 6.00 -0.20 19.98
C PHE A 349 5.99 -0.77 18.56
N ILE A 350 5.50 -2.00 18.37
CA ILE A 350 5.42 -2.64 17.04
C ILE A 350 4.56 -1.81 16.07
N VAL A 351 3.39 -1.36 16.52
CA VAL A 351 2.48 -0.53 15.71
C VAL A 351 3.17 0.77 15.29
N TRP A 352 3.96 1.38 16.18
CA TRP A 352 4.74 2.57 15.85
C TRP A 352 5.83 2.29 14.82
N MET A 353 6.62 1.23 15.02
CA MET A 353 7.76 0.85 14.16
C MET A 353 7.37 0.57 12.71
N ARG A 354 6.10 0.26 12.45
CA ARG A 354 5.56 0.20 11.09
C ARG A 354 5.36 1.60 10.52
N THR A 355 6.31 2.07 9.71
CA THR A 355 6.27 3.41 9.10
C THR A 355 5.06 3.61 8.18
N ALA A 356 4.36 4.73 8.34
CA ALA A 356 3.29 5.14 7.44
C ALA A 356 3.82 5.69 6.11
N ALA A 357 3.05 5.51 5.03
CA ALA A 357 3.42 5.98 3.69
C ALA A 357 3.16 7.47 3.46
N LEU A 358 2.29 8.09 4.27
CA LEU A 358 1.84 9.48 4.14
C LEU A 358 2.16 10.28 5.42
N PRO A 359 2.35 11.60 5.32
CA PRO A 359 2.64 12.47 6.47
C PRO A 359 1.46 12.65 7.43
N THR A 360 0.25 12.37 6.93
CA THR A 360 -0.96 12.31 7.73
C THR A 360 -1.40 10.86 7.79
N PHE A 361 -1.33 10.28 8.99
CA PHE A 361 -1.62 8.87 9.20
C PHE A 361 -2.38 8.65 10.49
N ARG A 362 -2.86 7.43 10.67
CA ARG A 362 -3.44 6.92 11.91
C ARG A 362 -2.84 5.58 12.25
N LYS A 363 -2.72 5.28 13.54
CA LYS A 363 -2.20 4.03 14.07
C LYS A 363 -3.17 3.51 15.12
N LEU A 364 -3.38 2.19 15.11
CA LEU A 364 -4.29 1.55 16.04
C LEU A 364 -3.71 1.68 17.45
N TYR A 365 -4.49 2.24 18.36
CA TYR A 365 -4.10 2.40 19.76
C TYR A 365 -4.74 1.29 20.58
N ARG A 366 -6.07 1.17 20.57
CA ARG A 366 -6.81 0.22 21.41
C ARG A 366 -8.01 -0.36 20.68
N VAL A 367 -8.46 -1.51 21.15
CA VAL A 367 -9.71 -2.13 20.71
C VAL A 367 -10.73 -2.09 21.84
N ILE A 368 -11.95 -1.65 21.53
CA ILE A 368 -13.10 -1.72 22.42
C ILE A 368 -13.97 -2.86 21.90
N GLN A 369 -13.89 -3.99 22.59
CA GLN A 369 -14.62 -5.19 22.19
C GLN A 369 -16.11 -5.05 22.54
N LYS A 370 -16.97 -5.54 21.64
CA LYS A 370 -18.39 -5.66 21.91
C LYS A 370 -18.58 -6.62 23.08
N LYS A 371 -19.39 -6.20 24.07
CA LYS A 371 -19.76 -7.06 25.20
C LYS A 371 -20.56 -8.26 24.70
N LYS A 372 -20.46 -9.40 25.40
CA LYS A 372 -21.18 -10.64 25.04
C LYS A 372 -22.70 -10.47 25.08
N ASP A 373 -23.18 -9.49 25.82
CA ASP A 373 -24.60 -9.12 25.83
C ASP A 373 -24.92 -8.31 24.56
N ASN A 374 -25.57 -8.96 23.59
CA ASN A 374 -25.89 -8.39 22.28
C ASN A 374 -26.95 -7.28 22.32
N MET A 375 -27.55 -6.99 23.49
CA MET A 375 -28.61 -5.99 23.62
C MET A 375 -28.11 -4.55 23.71
N THR A 376 -26.83 -4.32 24.06
CA THR A 376 -26.29 -2.95 24.20
C THR A 376 -25.24 -2.65 23.13
N PRO A 377 -25.26 -1.44 22.54
CA PRO A 377 -24.19 -1.01 21.64
C PRO A 377 -22.87 -0.92 22.41
N THR A 378 -21.75 -1.14 21.72
CA THR A 378 -20.40 -1.06 22.30
C THR A 378 -20.14 0.33 22.87
N LEU A 379 -20.53 1.38 22.13
CA LEU A 379 -20.57 2.76 22.60
C LEU A 379 -21.98 3.32 22.35
N PRO A 380 -22.81 3.54 23.38
CA PRO A 380 -24.11 4.20 23.23
C PRO A 380 -23.96 5.68 22.85
N PRO A 381 -25.01 6.30 22.29
CA PRO A 381 -25.01 7.74 22.10
C PRO A 381 -25.00 8.45 23.46
N GLY A 382 -24.29 9.57 23.53
CA GLY A 382 -24.20 10.36 24.77
C GLY A 382 -22.90 11.14 24.91
N ASN A 383 -22.67 11.63 26.13
CA ASN A 383 -21.54 12.48 26.46
C ASN A 383 -20.35 11.63 26.90
N TYR A 384 -19.19 11.92 26.33
CA TYR A 384 -17.92 11.27 26.63
C TYR A 384 -16.88 12.31 27.02
N SER A 385 -15.84 11.86 27.71
CA SER A 385 -14.63 12.64 27.96
C SER A 385 -13.41 11.83 27.58
N LEU A 386 -12.52 12.45 26.80
CA LEU A 386 -11.19 11.95 26.51
C LEU A 386 -10.21 12.58 27.49
N GLU A 387 -9.56 11.77 28.31
CA GLU A 387 -8.47 12.21 29.17
C GLU A 387 -7.14 11.92 28.49
N VAL A 388 -6.31 12.95 28.35
CA VAL A 388 -5.05 12.88 27.61
C VAL A 388 -3.92 13.27 28.54
N THR A 389 -3.02 12.32 28.81
CA THR A 389 -1.70 12.64 29.35
C THR A 389 -0.81 13.07 28.19
N TYR A 390 -0.56 14.38 28.11
CA TYR A 390 0.05 15.05 26.97
C TYR A 390 1.58 15.04 27.10
N ASN A 391 2.22 14.09 26.42
CA ASN A 391 3.67 13.86 26.42
C ASN A 391 4.32 14.03 25.04
N TYR A 392 3.55 14.06 23.95
CA TYR A 392 4.07 14.09 22.59
C TYR A 392 3.93 15.48 21.97
N PRO A 393 5.03 16.26 21.84
CA PRO A 393 4.95 17.61 21.29
C PRO A 393 4.92 17.60 19.77
N VAL A 394 3.99 18.35 19.20
CA VAL A 394 3.83 18.47 17.73
C VAL A 394 3.91 19.91 17.21
N ARG A 395 3.85 20.90 18.10
CA ARG A 395 3.82 22.32 17.71
C ARG A 395 5.10 22.79 17.02
N SER A 396 6.25 22.21 17.36
CA SER A 396 7.55 22.60 16.78
C SER A 396 7.65 22.37 15.27
N PHE A 397 6.81 21.49 14.72
CA PHE A 397 6.73 21.20 13.30
C PHE A 397 5.31 21.40 12.74
N ASP A 398 4.47 22.19 13.42
CA ASP A 398 3.09 22.46 13.02
C ASP A 398 2.28 21.17 12.73
N GLY A 399 2.46 20.17 13.59
CA GLY A 399 1.70 18.92 13.54
C GLY A 399 0.40 19.01 14.32
N ARG A 400 -0.55 18.15 13.95
CA ARG A 400 -1.82 17.96 14.70
C ARG A 400 -1.94 16.54 15.21
N LYS A 401 -2.51 16.42 16.41
CA LYS A 401 -2.86 15.17 17.08
C LYS A 401 -4.36 15.02 17.15
N ARG A 402 -4.85 13.83 16.83
CA ARG A 402 -6.26 13.49 16.83
C ARG A 402 -6.49 12.11 17.38
N MET A 403 -7.65 11.92 17.99
CA MET A 403 -8.17 10.63 18.40
C MET A 403 -9.32 10.29 17.47
N ILE A 404 -9.33 9.06 16.94
CA ILE A 404 -10.32 8.60 15.98
C ILE A 404 -10.94 7.31 16.51
N LEU A 405 -12.26 7.28 16.65
CA LEU A 405 -13.04 6.07 16.91
C LEU A 405 -13.68 5.63 15.59
N SER A 406 -13.47 4.39 15.19
CA SER A 406 -14.07 3.86 13.96
C SER A 406 -14.54 2.44 14.14
N THR A 407 -15.70 2.11 13.58
CA THR A 407 -16.02 0.71 13.24
C THR A 407 -15.26 0.30 11.98
N ILE A 408 -15.17 -1.00 11.73
CA ILE A 408 -14.60 -1.53 10.48
C ILE A 408 -15.63 -2.38 9.76
N SER A 409 -15.50 -2.40 8.44
CA SER A 409 -16.15 -3.39 7.57
C SER A 409 -15.14 -4.46 7.15
N TRP A 410 -15.59 -5.44 6.36
CA TRP A 410 -14.71 -6.44 5.75
C TRP A 410 -13.62 -5.82 4.83
N MET A 411 -13.83 -4.59 4.35
CA MET A 411 -12.86 -3.85 3.52
C MET A 411 -11.94 -2.93 4.32
N GLY A 412 -12.08 -2.90 5.65
CA GLY A 412 -11.39 -1.97 6.53
C GLY A 412 -12.25 -0.77 6.92
N GLY A 413 -11.60 0.38 7.13
CA GLY A 413 -12.23 1.62 7.61
C GLY A 413 -12.93 2.43 6.53
N LYS A 414 -13.47 3.59 6.93
CA LYS A 414 -14.21 4.51 6.06
C LYS A 414 -13.32 5.06 4.95
N ASN A 415 -13.58 4.68 3.70
CA ASN A 415 -12.92 5.21 2.51
C ASN A 415 -13.82 5.06 1.27
N PRO A 416 -14.55 6.12 0.86
CA PRO A 416 -15.47 6.06 -0.28
C PRO A 416 -14.76 6.06 -1.65
N PHE A 417 -13.45 6.35 -1.70
CA PHE A 417 -12.70 6.53 -2.95
C PHE A 417 -12.83 5.32 -3.89
N LEU A 418 -12.71 4.11 -3.35
CA LEU A 418 -12.75 2.90 -4.16
C LEU A 418 -14.14 2.72 -4.81
N GLY A 419 -15.22 2.92 -4.06
CA GLY A 419 -16.57 2.89 -4.62
C GLY A 419 -16.79 3.95 -5.71
N ILE A 420 -16.36 5.19 -5.46
CA ILE A 420 -16.43 6.29 -6.43
C ILE A 420 -15.63 5.97 -7.70
N ALA A 421 -14.43 5.38 -7.56
CA ALA A 421 -13.57 5.02 -8.68
C ALA A 421 -14.24 3.96 -9.57
N TYR A 422 -14.82 2.91 -8.99
CA TYR A 422 -15.53 1.87 -9.74
C TYR A 422 -16.76 2.42 -10.47
N ILE A 423 -17.56 3.27 -9.82
CA ILE A 423 -18.72 3.91 -10.46
C ILE A 423 -18.26 4.81 -11.61
N THR A 424 -17.20 5.60 -11.41
CA THR A 424 -16.69 6.52 -12.43
C THR A 424 -16.16 5.77 -13.65
N VAL A 425 -15.29 4.78 -13.44
CA VAL A 425 -14.73 3.96 -14.53
C VAL A 425 -15.83 3.17 -15.23
N GLY A 426 -16.74 2.56 -14.48
CA GLY A 426 -17.87 1.82 -15.03
C GLY A 426 -18.79 2.70 -15.89
N SER A 427 -19.09 3.91 -15.43
CA SER A 427 -19.93 4.87 -16.16
C SER A 427 -19.25 5.39 -17.43
N VAL A 428 -17.95 5.68 -17.38
CA VAL A 428 -17.17 6.08 -18.55
C VAL A 428 -17.10 4.95 -19.58
N CYS A 429 -16.83 3.70 -19.15
CA CYS A 429 -16.83 2.53 -20.02
C CYS A 429 -18.19 2.30 -20.68
N PHE A 430 -19.28 2.41 -19.92
CA PHE A 430 -20.63 2.27 -20.46
C PHE A 430 -20.96 3.36 -21.48
N PHE A 431 -20.64 4.62 -21.16
CA PHE A 431 -20.83 5.75 -22.07
C PHE A 431 -20.03 5.60 -23.37
N LEU A 432 -18.75 5.23 -23.28
CA LEU A 432 -17.92 4.94 -24.45
C LEU A 432 -18.48 3.76 -25.27
N GLY A 433 -19.01 2.73 -24.60
CA GLY A 433 -19.73 1.64 -25.26
C GLY A 433 -20.91 2.12 -26.09
N VAL A 434 -21.73 3.02 -25.55
CA VAL A 434 -22.87 3.64 -26.27
C VAL A 434 -22.38 4.48 -27.46
N VAL A 435 -21.36 5.30 -27.28
CA VAL A 435 -20.80 6.12 -28.37
C VAL A 435 -20.25 5.25 -29.49
N LEU A 436 -19.47 4.22 -29.16
CA LEU A 436 -18.94 3.26 -30.14
C LEU A 436 -20.05 2.48 -30.84
N LEU A 437 -21.14 2.14 -30.13
CA LEU A 437 -22.32 1.51 -30.72
C LEU A 437 -22.94 2.39 -31.80
N ILE A 438 -23.14 3.69 -31.49
CA ILE A 438 -23.70 4.66 -32.43
C ILE A 438 -22.80 4.83 -33.65
N ILE A 439 -21.48 4.96 -33.44
CA ILE A 439 -20.50 5.08 -34.53
C ILE A 439 -20.50 3.81 -35.39
N HIS A 440 -20.46 2.63 -34.77
CA HIS A 440 -20.48 1.35 -35.47
C HIS A 440 -21.74 1.18 -36.30
N HIS A 441 -22.91 1.57 -35.78
CA HIS A 441 -24.16 1.52 -36.55
C HIS A 441 -24.15 2.51 -37.73
N LYS A 442 -23.64 3.73 -37.54
CA LYS A 442 -23.58 4.77 -38.58
C LYS A 442 -22.62 4.42 -39.73
N TYR A 443 -21.46 3.85 -39.44
CA TYR A 443 -20.45 3.54 -40.44
C TYR A 443 -20.46 2.08 -40.91
N GLY A 444 -21.03 1.16 -40.14
CA GLY A 444 -21.17 -0.26 -40.50
C GLY A 444 -22.15 -0.48 -41.65
N ASN A 445 -23.26 0.27 -41.69
CA ASN A 445 -24.23 0.18 -42.80
C ASN A 445 -23.72 0.77 -44.12
N ARG A 446 -22.63 1.55 -44.09
CA ARG A 446 -22.13 2.25 -45.28
C ARG A 446 -21.35 1.33 -46.24
N ASN A 447 -20.84 0.20 -45.74
CA ASN A 447 -20.14 -0.79 -46.54
C ASN A 447 -21.07 -1.82 -47.21
N ASN A 448 -22.27 -2.05 -46.69
CA ASN A 448 -23.22 -3.00 -47.29
C ASN A 448 -23.99 -2.42 -48.49
N ASN A 449 -23.97 -1.10 -48.69
CA ASN A 449 -24.64 -0.42 -49.80
C ASN A 449 -23.72 -0.08 -50.98
N ALA A 450 -22.44 -0.49 -50.94
CA ALA A 450 -21.47 -0.17 -51.99
C ALA A 450 -21.24 -1.31 -53.00
N ASP A 451 -21.80 -2.50 -52.76
CA ASP A 451 -21.75 -3.61 -53.72
C ASP A 451 -23.10 -3.77 -54.42
N ILE A 452 -23.05 -3.48 -55.73
CA ILE A 452 -23.95 -3.78 -56.87
C ILE A 452 -24.42 -2.48 -57.53
N PRO A 453 -23.79 -2.15 -58.68
CA PRO A 453 -24.51 -2.33 -59.93
C PRO A 453 -23.75 -3.17 -60.95
N ASN A 454 -24.46 -4.21 -61.41
CA ASN A 454 -24.30 -5.06 -62.61
C ASN A 454 -23.03 -5.91 -62.79
#